data_AF-A0A1B6DDQ3-F1
#
_entry.id   AF-A0A1B6DDQ3-F1
#
_cell.length_a   1.000
_cell.length_b   1.000
_cell.length_c   1.000
_cell.angle_alpha   90.00
_cell.angle_beta   90.00
_cell.angle_gamma   90.00
#
_symmetry.space_group_name_H-M   'P 1'
#
loop_
_entity.id
_entity.type
_entity.pdbx_description
1 polymer ?
#
loop_
_entity_poly.entity_id
_entity_poly.type
_entity_poly.pdbx_seq_one_letter_code
_entity_poly.pdbx_strand_id
1 'polypeptide(L)'
;MQEEIYCLGSFSNLVATQLEAINSSVTRRRNATKKTCLILIDRTLDFGSVMSFSSDSLLDRIQTVLPRLPDHSSDICVNMSPLCAGTVGSIAPGCLAHKGPVLEWLVNLKQKDVLLNLCQEFQNLNDIQIKYPLRNIPQLLDRQILSTYSKETMKLMEHSGFIEQVLAVTETLNSAKNSTVELAMSIEKLLLQTIAADNGTSGAINQLCQLFRCRHERKLSVEVLLCILVNLYSMVGTQFVFQRHEEETLKKEIVDALYNDRHLLKESVFRVNHEITQEKANDLGHHIISKLQALLVARNNFSKYRNVLKYEGPHQPLVYNGLLDQLLTDLTDPHKPPIPELVHKSQGLFRSGFSKLLSSSHPSDNQTFFLFIIGGVSGQETRKIIEYFKKVKKEVIVGSTCLVSPSDVLSNYLNFEKFC
;
A
#
# COMPACT_ATOMS: atom_id res chain seq x y z
N MET A 1 -9.80 -2.85 -27.88
CA MET A 1 -10.99 -2.54 -27.06
C MET A 1 -11.27 -1.05 -27.21
N GLN A 2 -12.52 -0.62 -27.16
CA GLN A 2 -12.95 0.77 -27.14
C GLN A 2 -13.05 1.18 -25.67
N GLU A 3 -12.10 1.96 -25.20
CA GLU A 3 -12.03 2.42 -23.82
C GLU A 3 -12.99 3.59 -23.53
N GLU A 4 -13.86 3.42 -22.55
CA GLU A 4 -14.56 4.50 -21.85
C GLU A 4 -13.71 4.89 -20.64
N ILE A 5 -13.19 6.11 -20.62
CA ILE A 5 -12.20 6.55 -19.63
C ILE A 5 -12.90 7.35 -18.53
N TYR A 6 -12.68 6.93 -17.30
CA TYR A 6 -13.16 7.59 -16.10
C TYR A 6 -11.98 7.92 -15.19
N CYS A 7 -12.06 9.02 -14.46
CA CYS A 7 -11.01 9.42 -13.52
C CYS A 7 -11.60 9.91 -12.19
N LEU A 8 -10.90 9.58 -11.10
CA LEU A 8 -11.19 10.01 -9.75
C LEU A 8 -9.95 10.71 -9.18
N GLY A 9 -10.01 12.04 -9.07
CA GLY A 9 -8.90 12.88 -8.63
C GLY A 9 -8.32 13.78 -9.72
N SER A 10 -7.56 14.78 -9.30
CA SER A 10 -7.01 15.81 -10.20
C SER A 10 -5.89 15.30 -11.09
N PHE A 11 -5.01 14.44 -10.57
CA PHE A 11 -3.88 13.90 -11.33
C PHE A 11 -4.34 12.83 -12.31
N SER A 12 -5.26 11.95 -11.90
CA SER A 12 -5.90 10.96 -12.78
C SER A 12 -6.67 11.64 -13.89
N ASN A 13 -7.30 12.77 -13.61
CA ASN A 13 -7.94 13.61 -14.62
C ASN A 13 -6.94 14.18 -15.65
N LEU A 14 -5.73 14.56 -15.23
CA LEU A 14 -4.66 14.97 -16.15
C LEU A 14 -4.20 13.79 -17.02
N VAL A 15 -3.92 12.63 -16.41
CA VAL A 15 -3.50 11.42 -17.13
C VAL A 15 -4.58 10.98 -18.13
N ALA A 16 -5.85 10.97 -17.72
CA ALA A 16 -6.97 10.62 -18.59
C ALA A 16 -7.08 11.56 -19.80
N THR A 17 -6.89 12.87 -19.58
CA THR A 17 -6.90 13.89 -20.64
C THR A 17 -5.78 13.66 -21.65
N GLN A 18 -4.59 13.28 -21.18
CA GLN A 18 -3.48 12.92 -22.08
C GLN A 18 -3.80 11.63 -22.85
N LEU A 19 -4.30 10.59 -22.19
CA LEU A 19 -4.69 9.32 -22.84
C LEU A 19 -5.75 9.52 -23.93
N GLU A 20 -6.70 10.43 -23.73
CA GLU A 20 -7.70 10.77 -24.74
C GLU A 20 -7.10 11.41 -26.00
N ALA A 21 -6.06 12.24 -25.82
CA ALA A 21 -5.43 13.04 -26.86
C ALA A 21 -4.46 12.23 -27.74
N ILE A 22 -4.02 11.05 -27.32
CA ILE A 22 -3.09 10.21 -28.09
C ILE A 22 -3.78 9.68 -29.37
N ASN A 23 -3.11 9.83 -30.52
CA ASN A 23 -3.61 9.39 -31.83
C ASN A 23 -3.98 7.90 -31.89
N SER A 24 -3.23 7.05 -31.18
CA SER A 24 -3.53 5.62 -31.09
C SER A 24 -4.87 5.35 -30.40
N SER A 25 -5.25 6.14 -29.38
CA SER A 25 -6.54 6.06 -28.69
C SER A 25 -7.69 6.46 -29.61
N VAL A 26 -7.50 7.51 -30.43
CA VAL A 26 -8.48 7.92 -31.45
C VAL A 26 -8.74 6.78 -32.44
N THR A 27 -7.66 6.13 -32.89
CA THR A 27 -7.73 5.02 -33.86
C THR A 27 -8.41 3.79 -33.26
N ARG A 28 -8.04 3.40 -32.03
CA ARG A 28 -8.66 2.26 -31.32
C ARG A 28 -10.16 2.45 -31.12
N ARG A 29 -10.60 3.65 -30.71
CA ARG A 29 -12.03 3.94 -30.49
C ARG A 29 -12.87 3.80 -31.76
N ARG A 30 -12.31 4.10 -32.93
CA ARG A 30 -13.01 3.94 -34.22
C ARG A 30 -13.12 2.47 -34.65
N ASN A 31 -12.10 1.68 -34.36
CA ASN A 31 -11.95 0.35 -34.94
C ASN A 31 -12.31 -0.79 -33.99
N ALA A 32 -12.32 -0.55 -32.67
CA ALA A 32 -12.56 -1.59 -31.69
C ALA A 32 -14.06 -1.88 -31.52
N THR A 33 -14.39 -3.18 -31.49
CA THR A 33 -15.76 -3.69 -31.37
C THR A 33 -16.16 -4.03 -29.94
N LYS A 34 -15.19 -4.28 -29.05
CA LYS A 34 -15.43 -4.58 -27.63
C LYS A 34 -15.22 -3.33 -26.79
N LYS A 35 -16.22 -2.94 -26.01
CA LYS A 35 -16.10 -1.86 -25.03
C LYS A 35 -15.39 -2.31 -23.76
N THR A 36 -14.65 -1.41 -23.12
CA THR A 36 -14.05 -1.61 -21.81
C THR A 36 -14.08 -0.33 -21.00
N CYS A 37 -14.13 -0.44 -19.68
CA CYS A 37 -14.10 0.69 -18.77
C CYS A 37 -12.69 0.84 -18.18
N LEU A 38 -12.03 1.97 -18.42
CA LEU A 38 -10.78 2.34 -17.75
C LEU A 38 -11.11 3.33 -16.63
N ILE A 39 -10.76 3.00 -15.39
CA ILE A 39 -10.95 3.88 -14.23
C ILE A 39 -9.57 4.21 -13.66
N LEU A 40 -9.18 5.47 -13.73
CA LEU A 40 -7.94 6.00 -13.15
C LEU A 40 -8.22 6.58 -11.77
N ILE A 41 -7.48 6.17 -10.74
CA ILE A 41 -7.71 6.57 -9.35
C ILE A 41 -6.43 7.19 -8.77
N ASP A 42 -6.52 8.39 -8.21
CA ASP A 42 -5.41 9.02 -7.51
C ASP A 42 -5.23 8.46 -6.11
N ARG A 43 -4.03 7.91 -5.84
CA ARG A 43 -3.70 7.37 -4.51
C ARG A 43 -3.68 8.46 -3.43
N THR A 44 -3.34 9.70 -3.77
CA THR A 44 -3.32 10.83 -2.82
C THR A 44 -4.70 11.18 -2.25
N LEU A 45 -5.78 10.66 -2.84
CA LEU A 45 -7.11 10.82 -2.28
C LEU A 45 -7.33 9.94 -1.05
N ASP A 46 -6.62 8.81 -0.92
CA ASP A 46 -6.77 7.92 0.22
C ASP A 46 -5.56 6.97 0.37
N PHE A 47 -4.78 7.21 1.40
CA PHE A 47 -3.68 6.36 1.82
C PHE A 47 -4.04 5.35 2.91
N GLY A 48 -5.25 5.38 3.48
CA GLY A 48 -5.56 4.64 4.72
C GLY A 48 -5.27 3.14 4.65
N SER A 49 -5.64 2.50 3.54
CA SER A 49 -5.41 1.07 3.30
C SER A 49 -3.93 0.72 3.09
N VAL A 50 -3.19 1.54 2.34
CA VAL A 50 -1.79 1.25 1.97
C VAL A 50 -0.79 1.66 3.06
N MET A 51 -1.20 2.54 3.97
CA MET A 51 -0.39 2.95 5.12
C MET A 51 -0.67 2.11 6.37
N SER A 52 -1.73 1.31 6.37
CA SER A 52 -2.07 0.49 7.53
C SER A 52 -1.10 -0.67 7.70
N PHE A 53 -0.65 -0.87 8.93
CA PHE A 53 0.10 -2.07 9.31
C PHE A 53 -0.80 -3.30 9.47
N SER A 54 -2.14 -3.14 9.41
CA SER A 54 -3.11 -4.20 9.70
C SER A 54 -3.49 -5.07 8.49
N SER A 55 -2.56 -5.31 7.55
CA SER A 55 -2.86 -6.12 6.35
C SER A 55 -2.88 -7.62 6.65
N ASP A 56 -3.90 -8.30 6.11
CA ASP A 56 -4.02 -9.76 6.09
C ASP A 56 -3.36 -10.40 4.86
N SER A 57 -2.80 -9.60 3.95
CA SER A 57 -2.08 -10.11 2.78
C SER A 57 -0.64 -10.44 3.16
N LEU A 58 -0.20 -11.66 2.82
CA LEU A 58 1.19 -12.06 3.05
C LEU A 58 2.15 -11.29 2.14
N LEU A 59 1.70 -10.91 0.92
CA LEU A 59 2.48 -10.03 0.04
C LEU A 59 2.76 -8.67 0.70
N ASP A 60 1.75 -8.04 1.30
CA ASP A 60 1.91 -6.75 1.97
C ASP A 60 2.85 -6.87 3.19
N ARG A 61 2.74 -7.99 3.92
CA ARG A 61 3.63 -8.26 5.06
C ARG A 61 5.08 -8.46 4.61
N ILE A 62 5.31 -9.17 3.49
CA ILE A 62 6.64 -9.30 2.87
C ILE A 62 7.19 -7.92 2.52
N GLN A 63 6.40 -7.09 1.84
CA GLN A 63 6.81 -5.74 1.43
C GLN A 63 7.09 -4.80 2.60
N THR A 64 6.43 -5.02 3.75
CA THR A 64 6.63 -4.22 4.97
C THR A 64 7.86 -4.66 5.76
N VAL A 65 8.18 -5.97 5.75
CA VAL A 65 9.23 -6.55 6.59
C VAL A 65 10.58 -6.59 5.88
N LEU A 66 10.60 -7.05 4.62
CA LEU A 66 11.82 -7.25 3.85
C LEU A 66 12.24 -5.95 3.14
N PRO A 67 13.56 -5.72 2.99
CA PRO A 67 14.05 -4.56 2.25
C PRO A 67 13.70 -4.65 0.76
N ARG A 68 13.64 -3.50 0.09
CA ARG A 68 13.51 -3.43 -1.37
C ARG A 68 14.75 -3.99 -2.05
N LEU A 69 14.54 -4.64 -3.19
CA LEU A 69 15.66 -5.00 -4.08
C LEU A 69 16.30 -3.70 -4.59
N PRO A 70 17.63 -3.53 -4.49
CA PRO A 70 18.30 -2.29 -4.91
C PRO A 70 17.92 -1.89 -6.33
N ASP A 71 17.62 -0.61 -6.56
CA ASP A 71 17.18 -0.05 -7.85
C ASP A 71 15.83 -0.56 -8.41
N HIS A 72 15.09 -1.35 -7.63
CA HIS A 72 13.73 -1.79 -7.97
C HIS A 72 12.69 -1.11 -7.08
N SER A 73 11.52 -0.81 -7.66
CA SER A 73 10.39 -0.17 -6.97
C SER A 73 9.25 -1.14 -6.62
N SER A 74 9.33 -2.39 -7.07
CA SER A 74 8.23 -3.36 -6.98
C SER A 74 8.64 -4.71 -6.41
N ASP A 75 9.93 -5.01 -6.32
CA ASP A 75 10.45 -6.28 -5.81
C ASP A 75 11.10 -6.12 -4.44
N ILE A 76 11.44 -7.24 -3.80
CA ILE A 76 12.06 -7.33 -2.49
C ILE A 76 13.41 -8.04 -2.58
N CYS A 77 14.28 -7.74 -1.63
CA CYS A 77 15.58 -8.36 -1.48
C CYS A 77 15.45 -9.57 -0.55
N VAL A 78 15.59 -10.78 -1.10
CA VAL A 78 15.64 -12.04 -0.34
C VAL A 78 17.07 -12.33 0.07
N ASN A 79 17.28 -12.70 1.33
CA ASN A 79 18.61 -12.99 1.84
C ASN A 79 19.07 -14.41 1.45
N MET A 80 19.91 -14.49 0.42
CA MET A 80 20.45 -15.76 -0.06
C MET A 80 21.66 -16.27 0.73
N SER A 81 22.20 -15.49 1.67
CA SER A 81 23.41 -15.87 2.42
C SER A 81 23.33 -17.22 3.14
N PRO A 82 22.18 -17.66 3.70
CA PRO A 82 22.09 -18.97 4.35
C PRO A 82 22.30 -20.15 3.38
N LEU A 83 22.00 -19.98 2.08
CA LEU A 83 22.17 -21.03 1.06
C LEU A 83 23.53 -21.01 0.38
N CYS A 84 24.21 -19.87 0.41
CA CYS A 84 25.52 -19.68 -0.19
C CYS A 84 26.66 -19.70 0.85
N ALA A 85 26.43 -20.32 2.01
CA ALA A 85 27.44 -20.39 3.07
C ALA A 85 28.71 -21.09 2.55
N GLY A 86 29.83 -20.37 2.55
CA GLY A 86 31.13 -20.88 2.07
C GLY A 86 31.49 -20.48 0.63
N THR A 87 30.64 -19.74 -0.09
CA THR A 87 31.02 -19.14 -1.38
C THR A 87 31.96 -17.95 -1.17
N VAL A 88 33.01 -17.87 -1.99
CA VAL A 88 33.92 -16.71 -2.01
C VAL A 88 33.34 -15.63 -2.93
N GLY A 89 32.98 -14.46 -2.39
CA GLY A 89 32.50 -13.33 -3.17
C GLY A 89 31.27 -12.64 -2.58
N SER A 90 30.76 -11.64 -3.31
CA SER A 90 29.49 -10.98 -2.97
C SER A 90 28.32 -11.90 -3.35
N ILE A 91 27.39 -12.09 -2.42
CA ILE A 91 26.19 -12.89 -2.64
C ILE A 91 25.11 -11.96 -3.15
N ALA A 92 24.63 -12.20 -4.37
CA ALA A 92 23.51 -11.46 -4.92
C ALA A 92 22.22 -11.78 -4.14
N PRO A 93 21.37 -10.78 -3.87
CA PRO A 93 20.07 -11.03 -3.27
C PRO A 93 19.16 -11.78 -4.24
N GLY A 94 18.23 -12.57 -3.69
CA GLY A 94 17.13 -13.15 -4.45
C GLY A 94 15.97 -12.17 -4.57
N CYS A 95 14.93 -12.57 -5.30
CA CYS A 95 13.75 -11.75 -5.57
C CYS A 95 12.45 -12.54 -5.58
N LEU A 96 11.31 -11.85 -5.60
CA LEU A 96 9.98 -12.47 -5.59
C LEU A 96 9.40 -12.68 -6.99
N ALA A 97 9.89 -11.94 -7.99
CA ALA A 97 9.36 -11.89 -9.36
C ALA A 97 9.70 -13.13 -10.22
N HIS A 98 9.31 -14.31 -9.74
CA HIS A 98 9.47 -15.58 -10.46
C HIS A 98 8.14 -16.08 -11.02
N LYS A 99 8.23 -16.85 -12.11
CA LYS A 99 7.07 -17.53 -12.70
C LYS A 99 6.55 -18.60 -11.74
N GLY A 100 5.25 -18.81 -11.76
CA GLY A 100 4.60 -19.85 -10.97
C GLY A 100 3.45 -19.29 -10.14
N PRO A 101 2.81 -20.14 -9.33
CA PRO A 101 1.58 -19.80 -8.63
C PRO A 101 1.82 -19.01 -7.33
N VAL A 102 3.05 -18.90 -6.85
CA VAL A 102 3.34 -18.34 -5.51
C VAL A 102 2.90 -16.88 -5.39
N LEU A 103 3.17 -16.03 -6.39
CA LEU A 103 2.70 -14.63 -6.37
C LEU A 103 1.17 -14.55 -6.29
N GLU A 104 0.46 -15.42 -7.01
CA GLU A 104 -0.99 -15.51 -6.94
C GLU A 104 -1.46 -15.97 -5.55
N TRP A 105 -0.77 -16.93 -4.94
CA TRP A 105 -1.04 -17.38 -3.58
C TRP A 105 -0.85 -16.25 -2.56
N LEU A 106 0.23 -15.49 -2.67
CA LEU A 106 0.54 -14.38 -1.76
C LEU A 106 -0.50 -13.26 -1.80
N VAL A 107 -1.12 -13.03 -2.98
CA VAL A 107 -2.20 -12.06 -3.14
C VAL A 107 -3.52 -12.64 -2.63
N ASN A 108 -3.89 -13.86 -3.05
CA ASN A 108 -5.26 -14.35 -2.95
C ASN A 108 -5.54 -15.25 -1.74
N LEU A 109 -4.53 -15.89 -1.15
CA LEU A 109 -4.71 -16.87 -0.09
C LEU A 109 -4.40 -16.29 1.30
N LYS A 110 -4.89 -16.96 2.34
CA LYS A 110 -4.49 -16.68 3.72
C LYS A 110 -3.10 -17.27 3.99
N GLN A 111 -2.37 -16.68 4.93
CA GLN A 111 -1.02 -17.13 5.31
C GLN A 111 -0.90 -18.65 5.52
N LYS A 112 -1.87 -19.26 6.20
CA LYS A 112 -1.88 -20.72 6.45
C LYS A 112 -1.90 -21.52 5.14
N ASP A 113 -2.73 -21.11 4.19
CA ASP A 113 -2.92 -21.83 2.92
C ASP A 113 -1.72 -21.62 1.99
N VAL A 114 -1.11 -20.43 2.00
CA VAL A 114 0.18 -20.19 1.34
C VAL A 114 1.24 -21.15 1.85
N LEU A 115 1.41 -21.24 3.18
CA LEU A 115 2.41 -22.12 3.79
C LEU A 115 2.18 -23.60 3.43
N LEU A 116 0.92 -24.06 3.44
CA LEU A 116 0.60 -25.44 3.06
C LEU A 116 0.91 -25.72 1.59
N ASN A 117 0.59 -24.78 0.68
CA ASN A 117 0.90 -24.92 -0.74
C ASN A 117 2.41 -24.94 -0.99
N LEU A 118 3.18 -24.06 -0.32
CA LEU A 118 4.65 -24.07 -0.41
C LEU A 118 5.24 -25.38 0.09
N CYS A 119 4.74 -25.89 1.22
CA CYS A 119 5.15 -27.18 1.76
C CYS A 119 4.88 -28.34 0.80
N GLN A 120 3.71 -28.36 0.16
CA GLN A 120 3.33 -29.38 -0.82
C GLN A 120 4.23 -29.30 -2.07
N GLU A 121 4.44 -28.09 -2.59
CA GLU A 121 5.29 -27.89 -3.77
C GLU A 121 6.75 -28.27 -3.49
N PHE A 122 7.27 -27.88 -2.32
CA PHE A 122 8.60 -28.28 -1.86
C PHE A 122 8.74 -29.81 -1.75
N GLN A 123 7.72 -30.50 -1.24
CA GLN A 123 7.70 -31.97 -1.17
C GLN A 123 7.72 -32.61 -2.56
N ASN A 124 6.90 -32.10 -3.47
CA ASN A 124 6.82 -32.60 -4.86
C ASN A 124 8.15 -32.44 -5.59
N LEU A 125 8.81 -31.28 -5.47
CA LEU A 125 10.09 -31.00 -6.12
C LEU A 125 11.24 -31.88 -5.60
N ASN A 126 11.13 -32.37 -4.36
CA ASN A 126 12.19 -33.11 -3.70
C ASN A 126 11.89 -34.60 -3.54
N ASP A 127 10.72 -35.07 -3.97
CA ASP A 127 10.21 -36.43 -3.78
C ASP A 127 10.33 -36.91 -2.31
N ILE A 128 9.87 -36.06 -1.39
CA ILE A 128 9.89 -36.31 0.06
C ILE A 128 8.49 -36.22 0.64
N GLN A 129 8.22 -36.98 1.71
CA GLN A 129 6.96 -36.89 2.46
C GLN A 129 7.23 -36.50 3.90
N ILE A 130 6.83 -35.26 4.25
CA ILE A 130 7.04 -34.73 5.60
C ILE A 130 5.72 -34.23 6.18
N LYS A 131 5.44 -34.58 7.43
CA LYS A 131 4.31 -34.00 8.16
C LYS A 131 4.72 -32.66 8.75
N TYR A 132 4.08 -31.60 8.29
CA TYR A 132 4.28 -30.25 8.81
C TYR A 132 3.29 -29.95 9.94
N PRO A 133 3.74 -29.79 11.20
CA PRO A 133 2.88 -29.26 12.25
C PRO A 133 2.58 -27.77 11.99
N LEU A 134 1.30 -27.40 11.99
CA LEU A 134 0.82 -26.07 11.60
C LEU A 134 1.50 -24.89 12.34
N ARG A 135 1.95 -25.10 13.59
CA ARG A 135 2.48 -24.02 14.44
C ARG A 135 3.89 -23.58 14.06
N ASN A 136 4.70 -24.46 13.47
CA ASN A 136 6.14 -24.23 13.25
C ASN A 136 6.54 -24.38 11.78
N ILE A 137 5.58 -24.25 10.85
CA ILE A 137 5.85 -24.43 9.42
C ILE A 137 7.00 -23.53 8.94
N PRO A 138 7.04 -22.22 9.25
CA PRO A 138 8.10 -21.35 8.73
C PRO A 138 9.50 -21.79 9.14
N GLN A 139 9.72 -22.15 10.41
CA GLN A 139 11.05 -22.58 10.89
C GLN A 139 11.44 -23.97 10.39
N LEU A 140 10.46 -24.87 10.20
CA LEU A 140 10.72 -26.20 9.67
C LEU A 140 11.04 -26.16 8.18
N LEU A 141 10.28 -25.37 7.42
CA LEU A 141 10.50 -25.20 5.98
C LEU A 141 11.86 -24.55 5.73
N ASP A 142 12.20 -23.50 6.49
CA ASP A 142 13.53 -22.86 6.43
C ASP A 142 14.67 -23.86 6.65
N ARG A 143 14.60 -24.66 7.72
CA ARG A 143 15.61 -25.70 7.99
C ARG A 143 15.73 -26.74 6.88
N GLN A 144 14.60 -27.14 6.29
CA GLN A 144 14.58 -28.13 5.21
C GLN A 144 15.18 -27.59 3.92
N ILE A 145 14.91 -26.33 3.58
CA ILE A 145 15.55 -25.68 2.43
C ILE A 145 17.05 -25.67 2.63
N LEU A 146 17.53 -25.25 3.82
CA LEU A 146 18.95 -25.22 4.12
C LEU A 146 19.59 -26.61 4.03
N SER A 147 18.97 -27.63 4.61
CA SER A 147 19.52 -29.00 4.57
C SER A 147 19.53 -29.60 3.17
N THR A 148 18.59 -29.20 2.31
CA THR A 148 18.42 -29.78 0.97
C THR A 148 19.27 -29.07 -0.08
N TYR A 149 19.46 -27.76 0.04
CA TYR A 149 20.03 -26.94 -1.04
C TYR A 149 21.39 -26.30 -0.73
N SER A 150 21.79 -26.16 0.55
CA SER A 150 23.04 -25.44 0.91
C SER A 150 24.33 -26.04 0.34
N LYS A 151 24.33 -27.33 -0.03
CA LYS A 151 25.48 -28.04 -0.61
C LYS A 151 25.22 -28.57 -2.02
N GLU A 152 24.03 -28.34 -2.56
CA GLU A 152 23.55 -28.93 -3.81
C GLU A 152 23.35 -27.81 -4.86
N THR A 153 24.45 -27.17 -5.27
CA THR A 153 24.42 -25.98 -6.13
C THR A 153 23.63 -26.18 -7.43
N MET A 154 23.77 -27.34 -8.08
CA MET A 154 23.04 -27.63 -9.32
C MET A 154 21.53 -27.67 -9.08
N LYS A 155 21.10 -28.32 -7.99
CA LYS A 155 19.70 -28.42 -7.60
C LYS A 155 19.12 -27.07 -7.19
N LEU A 156 19.93 -26.24 -6.53
CA LEU A 156 19.56 -24.86 -6.20
C LEU A 156 19.36 -24.02 -7.46
N MET A 157 20.24 -24.14 -8.46
CA MET A 157 20.11 -23.41 -9.73
C MET A 157 18.86 -23.84 -10.51
N GLU A 158 18.49 -25.12 -10.47
CA GLU A 158 17.30 -25.63 -11.15
C GLU A 158 15.99 -25.09 -10.57
N HIS A 159 15.96 -24.85 -9.26
CA HIS A 159 14.74 -24.46 -8.53
C HIS A 159 14.83 -23.08 -7.86
N SER A 160 15.81 -22.26 -8.24
CA SER A 160 16.15 -21.01 -7.54
C SER A 160 14.96 -20.09 -7.35
N GLY A 161 14.16 -19.87 -8.40
CA GLY A 161 13.02 -18.97 -8.32
C GLY A 161 11.96 -19.38 -7.30
N PHE A 162 11.67 -20.68 -7.19
CA PHE A 162 10.76 -21.17 -6.15
C PHE A 162 11.38 -21.04 -4.76
N ILE A 163 12.66 -21.40 -4.62
CA ILE A 163 13.37 -21.32 -3.34
C ILE A 163 13.48 -19.88 -2.82
N GLU A 164 13.77 -18.91 -3.70
CA GLU A 164 13.77 -17.48 -3.37
C GLU A 164 12.39 -17.01 -2.86
N GLN A 165 11.30 -17.44 -3.51
CA GLN A 165 9.94 -17.13 -3.07
C GLN A 165 9.59 -17.77 -1.71
N VAL A 166 10.05 -19.00 -1.46
CA VAL A 166 9.85 -19.65 -0.16
C VAL A 166 10.65 -18.95 0.93
N LEU A 167 11.91 -18.59 0.66
CA LEU A 167 12.77 -17.84 1.58
C LEU A 167 12.16 -16.47 1.91
N ALA A 168 11.62 -15.75 0.92
CA ALA A 168 10.92 -14.49 1.17
C ALA A 168 9.80 -14.65 2.23
N VAL A 169 9.05 -15.75 2.15
CA VAL A 169 7.99 -16.07 3.11
C VAL A 169 8.57 -16.45 4.48
N THR A 170 9.55 -17.34 4.55
CA THR A 170 10.13 -17.79 5.83
C THR A 170 10.88 -16.67 6.54
N GLU A 171 11.67 -15.87 5.84
CA GLU A 171 12.35 -14.68 6.37
C GLU A 171 11.36 -13.67 6.93
N THR A 172 10.29 -13.39 6.19
CA THR A 172 9.23 -12.47 6.63
C THR A 172 8.59 -12.94 7.93
N LEU A 173 8.19 -14.21 8.00
CA LEU A 173 7.48 -14.75 9.16
C LEU A 173 8.37 -14.98 10.38
N ASN A 174 9.67 -15.19 10.18
CA ASN A 174 10.66 -15.34 11.25
C ASN A 174 11.30 -14.01 11.69
N SER A 175 11.02 -12.91 11.00
CA SER A 175 11.64 -11.61 11.28
C SER A 175 11.26 -11.04 12.64
N ALA A 176 12.26 -10.47 13.33
CA ALA A 176 12.06 -9.72 14.57
C ALA A 176 11.21 -8.45 14.36
N LYS A 177 11.18 -7.89 13.13
CA LYS A 177 10.38 -6.70 12.79
C LYS A 177 8.87 -6.92 12.94
N ASN A 178 8.39 -8.17 12.96
CA ASN A 178 6.99 -8.48 13.17
C ASN A 178 6.44 -7.91 14.48
N SER A 179 7.26 -7.90 15.55
CA SER A 179 6.88 -7.31 16.83
C SER A 179 6.62 -5.80 16.74
N THR A 180 7.42 -5.09 15.94
CA THR A 180 7.23 -3.66 15.65
C THR A 180 5.97 -3.43 14.81
N VAL A 181 5.70 -4.28 13.81
CA VAL A 181 4.48 -4.20 12.99
C VAL A 181 3.23 -4.41 13.86
N GLU A 182 3.23 -5.41 14.74
CA GLU A 182 2.12 -5.69 15.66
C GLU A 182 1.88 -4.54 16.66
N LEU A 183 2.96 -3.93 17.15
CA LEU A 183 2.87 -2.74 17.99
C LEU A 183 2.28 -1.56 17.21
N ALA A 184 2.73 -1.32 15.98
CA ALA A 184 2.19 -0.26 15.12
C ALA A 184 0.70 -0.45 14.84
N MET A 185 0.26 -1.67 14.50
CA MET A 185 -1.16 -2.03 14.35
C MET A 185 -1.98 -1.71 15.61
N SER A 186 -1.42 -1.99 16.78
CA SER A 186 -2.09 -1.74 18.06
C SER A 186 -2.23 -0.24 18.33
N ILE A 187 -1.21 0.55 17.97
CA ILE A 187 -1.26 2.01 18.04
C ILE A 187 -2.31 2.58 17.09
N GLU A 188 -2.37 2.13 15.83
CA GLU A 188 -3.40 2.58 14.86
C GLU A 188 -4.82 2.41 15.41
N LYS A 189 -5.11 1.23 15.97
CA LYS A 189 -6.42 0.93 16.58
C LYS A 189 -6.71 1.83 17.80
N LEU A 190 -5.71 2.04 18.65
CA LEU A 190 -5.85 2.88 19.84
C LEU A 190 -6.12 4.35 19.48
N LEU A 191 -5.45 4.87 18.44
CA LEU A 191 -5.68 6.25 17.98
C LEU A 191 -7.11 6.44 17.49
N LEU A 192 -7.64 5.50 16.69
CA LEU A 192 -9.03 5.54 16.23
C LEU A 192 -10.05 5.40 17.37
N GLN A 193 -9.76 4.58 18.37
CA GLN A 193 -10.57 4.48 19.59
C GLN A 193 -10.57 5.79 20.39
N THR A 194 -9.41 6.43 20.49
CA THR A 194 -9.25 7.68 21.24
C THR A 194 -10.03 8.80 20.56
N ILE A 195 -9.97 8.89 19.23
CA ILE A 195 -10.76 9.90 18.49
C ILE A 195 -12.25 9.66 18.64
N ALA A 196 -12.69 8.39 18.60
CA ALA A 196 -14.10 8.06 18.81
C ALA A 196 -14.60 8.48 20.20
N ALA A 197 -13.80 8.19 21.24
CA ALA A 197 -14.13 8.48 22.63
C ALA A 197 -14.15 10.00 22.92
N ASP A 198 -13.16 10.73 22.41
CA ASP A 198 -13.03 12.17 22.61
C ASP A 198 -13.95 12.99 21.67
N ASN A 199 -14.47 12.36 20.62
CA ASN A 199 -15.10 13.04 19.48
C ASN A 199 -14.22 14.19 18.95
N GLY A 200 -12.92 13.94 18.84
CA GLY A 200 -11.91 14.94 18.54
C GLY A 200 -10.51 14.35 18.45
N THR A 201 -9.54 15.12 17.99
CA THR A 201 -8.18 14.63 17.74
C THR A 201 -7.21 14.82 18.91
N SER A 202 -7.59 15.59 19.94
CA SER A 202 -6.70 16.03 21.02
C SER A 202 -6.01 14.87 21.74
N GLY A 203 -6.76 13.86 22.19
CA GLY A 203 -6.17 12.69 22.85
C GLY A 203 -5.22 11.91 21.94
N ALA A 204 -5.59 11.72 20.67
CA ALA A 204 -4.76 11.02 19.70
C ALA A 204 -3.46 11.78 19.39
N ILE A 205 -3.51 13.11 19.25
CA ILE A 205 -2.30 13.94 19.08
C ILE A 205 -1.41 13.88 20.33
N ASN A 206 -1.99 13.97 21.52
CA ASN A 206 -1.22 13.86 22.77
C ASN A 206 -0.52 12.49 22.88
N GLN A 207 -1.20 11.41 22.50
CA GLN A 207 -0.59 10.08 22.44
C GLN A 207 0.54 10.01 21.42
N LEU A 208 0.38 10.59 20.22
CA LEU A 208 1.44 10.65 19.21
C LEU A 208 2.65 11.44 19.71
N CYS A 209 2.45 12.61 20.33
CA CYS A 209 3.52 13.38 20.96
C CYS A 209 4.28 12.55 22.00
N GLN A 210 3.56 11.82 22.85
CA GLN A 210 4.20 10.91 23.82
C GLN A 210 4.98 9.79 23.13
N LEU A 211 4.44 9.19 22.07
CA LEU A 211 5.12 8.15 21.31
C LEU A 211 6.42 8.65 20.68
N PHE A 212 6.46 9.88 20.14
CA PHE A 212 7.70 10.49 19.68
C PHE A 212 8.70 10.64 20.82
N ARG A 213 8.30 11.12 22.00
CA ARG A 213 9.19 11.29 23.17
C ARG A 213 9.79 9.97 23.66
N CYS A 214 8.97 8.92 23.80
CA CYS A 214 9.37 7.62 24.35
C CYS A 214 9.69 6.54 23.29
N ARG A 215 9.92 6.93 22.03
CA ARG A 215 10.08 6.01 20.89
C ARG A 215 11.15 4.93 21.11
N HIS A 216 12.27 5.29 21.73
CA HIS A 216 13.39 4.36 22.01
C HIS A 216 13.02 3.29 23.04
N GLU A 217 12.26 3.66 24.08
CA GLU A 217 11.75 2.71 25.09
C GLU A 217 10.80 1.68 24.48
N ARG A 218 10.08 2.10 23.43
CA ARG A 218 9.11 1.28 22.70
C ARG A 218 9.67 0.58 21.47
N LYS A 219 10.95 0.78 21.15
CA LYS A 219 11.62 0.26 19.94
C LYS A 219 10.89 0.68 18.64
N LEU A 220 10.40 1.91 18.60
CA LEU A 220 9.75 2.52 17.43
C LEU A 220 10.73 3.48 16.75
N SER A 221 10.83 3.39 15.43
CA SER A 221 11.58 4.36 14.63
C SER A 221 10.73 5.58 14.28
N VAL A 222 11.38 6.70 13.96
CA VAL A 222 10.72 7.89 13.41
C VAL A 222 9.92 7.55 12.15
N GLU A 223 10.44 6.65 11.31
CA GLU A 223 9.75 6.17 10.12
C GLU A 223 8.38 5.53 10.43
N VAL A 224 8.33 4.59 11.38
CA VAL A 224 7.07 3.93 11.77
C VAL A 224 6.08 4.94 12.33
N LEU A 225 6.53 5.88 13.16
CA LEU A 225 5.66 6.91 13.72
C LEU A 225 5.11 7.86 12.65
N LEU A 226 5.92 8.23 11.66
CA LEU A 226 5.47 9.03 10.53
C LEU A 226 4.51 8.25 9.62
N CYS A 227 4.69 6.93 9.46
CA CYS A 227 3.71 6.09 8.76
C CYS A 227 2.34 6.12 9.45
N ILE A 228 2.31 5.94 10.77
CA ILE A 228 1.09 6.02 11.58
C ILE A 228 0.45 7.41 11.46
N LEU A 229 1.26 8.47 11.46
CA LEU A 229 0.79 9.85 11.35
C LEU A 229 0.15 10.15 9.99
N VAL A 230 0.81 9.73 8.90
CA VAL A 230 0.27 9.85 7.53
C VAL A 230 -1.02 9.04 7.38
N ASN A 231 -1.07 7.84 7.95
CA ASN A 231 -2.28 7.03 7.98
C ASN A 231 -3.43 7.80 8.66
N LEU A 232 -3.18 8.32 9.88
CA LEU A 232 -4.18 9.04 10.65
C LEU A 232 -4.73 10.26 9.90
N TYR A 233 -3.85 11.13 9.38
CA TYR A 233 -4.27 12.33 8.66
C TYR A 233 -5.02 11.99 7.36
N SER A 234 -4.62 10.91 6.67
CA SER A 234 -5.37 10.43 5.49
C SER A 234 -6.79 9.98 5.83
N MET A 235 -6.98 9.31 6.97
CA MET A 235 -8.28 8.75 7.36
C MET A 235 -9.21 9.82 7.96
N VAL A 236 -8.70 10.67 8.85
CA VAL A 236 -9.49 11.66 9.60
C VAL A 236 -10.15 12.69 8.68
N GLY A 237 -9.43 13.13 7.64
CA GLY A 237 -9.95 14.14 6.71
C GLY A 237 -10.38 15.43 7.42
N THR A 238 -11.43 16.08 6.91
CA THR A 238 -12.05 17.25 7.56
C THR A 238 -13.16 16.91 8.54
N GLN A 239 -13.37 15.62 8.85
CA GLN A 239 -14.42 15.19 9.78
C GLN A 239 -14.09 15.58 11.22
N PHE A 240 -12.80 15.49 11.61
CA PHE A 240 -12.33 15.92 12.93
C PHE A 240 -11.27 17.02 12.76
N VAL A 241 -11.33 18.03 13.61
CA VAL A 241 -10.49 19.23 13.48
C VAL A 241 -9.24 19.10 14.34
N PHE A 242 -8.08 19.18 13.71
CA PHE A 242 -6.80 19.33 14.40
C PHE A 242 -6.63 20.77 14.88
N GLN A 243 -6.37 20.94 16.18
CA GLN A 243 -6.14 22.28 16.73
C GLN A 243 -4.72 22.75 16.41
N ARG A 244 -4.58 24.01 15.96
CA ARG A 244 -3.27 24.57 15.56
C ARG A 244 -2.18 24.42 16.62
N HIS A 245 -2.52 24.66 17.89
CA HIS A 245 -1.56 24.55 19.00
C HIS A 245 -1.10 23.10 19.26
N GLU A 246 -1.96 22.11 18.99
CA GLU A 246 -1.65 20.68 19.11
C GLU A 246 -0.74 20.25 17.95
N GLU A 247 -1.04 20.68 16.72
CA GLU A 247 -0.16 20.45 15.55
C GLU A 247 1.21 21.09 15.73
N GLU A 248 1.28 22.30 16.29
CA GLU A 248 2.55 22.96 16.59
C GLU A 248 3.35 22.21 17.66
N THR A 249 2.68 21.60 18.63
CA THR A 249 3.33 20.75 19.63
C THR A 249 3.85 19.48 18.98
N LEU A 250 3.02 18.80 18.18
CA LEU A 250 3.42 17.61 17.44
C LEU A 250 4.62 17.90 16.52
N LYS A 251 4.62 19.05 15.83
CA LYS A 251 5.74 19.49 14.99
C LYS A 251 7.05 19.53 15.77
N LYS A 252 7.04 20.12 16.97
CA LYS A 252 8.24 20.18 17.83
C LYS A 252 8.76 18.79 18.16
N GLU A 253 7.87 17.87 18.53
CA GLU A 253 8.25 16.48 18.82
C GLU A 253 8.84 15.76 17.59
N ILE A 254 8.30 16.01 16.40
CA ILE A 254 8.83 15.47 15.14
C ILE A 254 10.23 16.04 14.87
N VAL A 255 10.41 17.36 14.99
CA VAL A 255 11.70 18.05 14.77
C VAL A 255 12.75 17.51 15.74
N ASP A 256 12.42 17.39 17.01
CA ASP A 256 13.32 16.86 18.03
C ASP A 256 13.67 15.39 17.74
N ALA A 257 12.70 14.58 17.31
CA ALA A 257 12.95 13.20 16.94
C ALA A 257 13.87 13.08 15.71
N LEU A 258 13.63 13.88 14.66
CA LEU A 258 14.45 13.91 13.45
C LEU A 258 15.90 14.29 13.76
N TYR A 259 16.09 15.34 14.58
CA TYR A 259 17.43 15.79 14.94
C TYR A 259 18.16 14.78 15.83
N ASN A 260 17.50 14.25 16.86
CA ASN A 260 18.12 13.30 17.79
C ASN A 260 18.46 11.96 17.12
N ASP A 261 17.62 11.49 16.20
CA ASP A 261 17.79 10.19 15.52
C ASP A 261 18.51 10.30 14.17
N ARG A 262 19.07 11.47 13.83
CA ARG A 262 19.71 11.74 12.52
C ARG A 262 20.71 10.69 12.03
N HIS A 263 21.38 9.99 12.94
CA HIS A 263 22.31 8.91 12.61
C HIS A 263 21.60 7.64 12.11
N LEU A 264 20.38 7.37 12.58
CA LEU A 264 19.54 6.25 12.17
C LEU A 264 18.78 6.55 10.87
N LEU A 265 18.61 7.82 10.51
CA LEU A 265 17.87 8.22 9.30
C LEU A 265 18.62 7.91 8.00
N LYS A 266 19.94 7.71 8.04
CA LYS A 266 20.75 7.34 6.87
C LYS A 266 20.36 5.98 6.28
N GLU A 267 20.03 5.04 7.14
CA GLU A 267 19.66 3.66 6.77
C GLU A 267 18.13 3.49 6.61
N SER A 268 17.36 4.56 6.81
CA SER A 268 15.91 4.58 6.66
C SER A 268 15.48 4.89 5.23
N VAL A 269 14.17 4.82 4.96
CA VAL A 269 13.61 5.24 3.66
C VAL A 269 13.80 6.71 3.31
N PHE A 270 14.26 7.52 4.25
CA PHE A 270 14.58 8.93 4.01
C PHE A 270 15.90 9.12 3.24
N ARG A 271 16.81 8.13 3.27
CA ARG A 271 18.12 8.14 2.57
C ARG A 271 18.85 9.48 2.71
N VAL A 272 18.80 10.08 3.90
CA VAL A 272 19.35 11.41 4.12
C VAL A 272 20.87 11.35 4.14
N ASN A 273 21.49 11.67 3.00
CA ASN A 273 22.94 11.60 2.81
C ASN A 273 23.69 12.76 3.48
N HIS A 274 23.00 13.86 3.75
CA HIS A 274 23.57 15.06 4.35
C HIS A 274 23.40 15.09 5.87
N GLU A 275 24.28 15.81 6.55
CA GLU A 275 24.12 16.04 7.99
C GLU A 275 22.83 16.84 8.26
N ILE A 276 21.97 16.29 9.12
CA ILE A 276 20.74 16.93 9.59
C ILE A 276 21.11 17.85 10.75
N THR A 277 21.20 19.15 10.46
CA THR A 277 21.31 20.21 11.46
C THR A 277 19.95 20.47 12.12
N GLN A 278 19.93 21.21 13.23
CA GLN A 278 18.67 21.60 13.88
C GLN A 278 17.76 22.42 12.95
N GLU A 279 18.35 23.31 12.14
CA GLU A 279 17.64 24.11 11.15
C GLU A 279 16.98 23.23 10.08
N LYS A 280 17.73 22.28 9.51
CA LYS A 280 17.18 21.32 8.54
C LYS A 280 16.09 20.44 9.14
N ALA A 281 16.27 19.99 10.38
CA ALA A 281 15.23 19.24 11.08
C ALA A 281 13.94 20.07 11.23
N ASN A 282 14.07 21.36 11.54
CA ASN A 282 12.94 22.29 11.61
C ASN A 282 12.25 22.47 10.25
N ASP A 283 13.00 22.65 9.16
CA ASP A 283 12.44 22.77 7.81
C ASP A 283 11.71 21.49 7.39
N LEU A 284 12.30 20.33 7.67
CA LEU A 284 11.67 19.03 7.46
C LEU A 284 10.38 18.88 8.28
N GLY A 285 10.38 19.30 9.54
CA GLY A 285 9.19 19.30 10.38
C GLY A 285 8.05 20.14 9.80
N HIS A 286 8.36 21.35 9.31
CA HIS A 286 7.37 22.20 8.63
C HIS A 286 6.83 21.55 7.35
N HIS A 287 7.71 20.97 6.55
CA HIS A 287 7.33 20.27 5.33
C HIS A 287 6.41 19.08 5.62
N ILE A 288 6.73 18.27 6.63
CA ILE A 288 5.91 17.12 7.06
C ILE A 288 4.51 17.60 7.47
N ILE A 289 4.39 18.60 8.33
CA ILE A 289 3.07 19.12 8.76
C ILE A 289 2.29 19.67 7.56
N SER A 290 2.92 20.42 6.66
CA SER A 290 2.26 20.93 5.46
C SER A 290 1.72 19.79 4.57
N LYS A 291 2.50 18.71 4.39
CA LYS A 291 2.08 17.51 3.67
C LYS A 291 0.91 16.80 4.36
N LEU A 292 0.92 16.70 5.67
CA LEU A 292 -0.16 16.08 6.44
C LEU A 292 -1.46 16.89 6.31
N GLN A 293 -1.39 18.21 6.41
CA GLN A 293 -2.55 19.10 6.23
C GLN A 293 -3.15 18.99 4.83
N ALA A 294 -2.33 18.78 3.80
CA ALA A 294 -2.81 18.54 2.43
C ALA A 294 -3.66 17.25 2.33
N LEU A 295 -3.38 16.22 3.13
CA LEU A 295 -4.19 14.99 3.17
C LEU A 295 -5.58 15.21 3.77
N LEU A 296 -5.68 16.07 4.80
CA LEU A 296 -6.97 16.36 5.45
C LEU A 296 -7.98 16.90 4.44
N VAL A 297 -7.52 17.75 3.52
CA VAL A 297 -8.36 18.46 2.55
C VAL A 297 -8.45 17.76 1.20
N ALA A 298 -7.74 16.63 1.00
CA ALA A 298 -7.63 15.95 -0.30
C ALA A 298 -8.99 15.58 -0.90
N ARG A 299 -9.99 15.30 -0.05
CA ARG A 299 -11.35 14.89 -0.45
C ARG A 299 -12.42 15.95 -0.18
N ASN A 300 -12.05 17.21 0.12
CA ASN A 300 -13.03 18.25 0.49
C ASN A 300 -14.07 18.53 -0.60
N ASN A 301 -13.68 18.42 -1.87
CA ASN A 301 -14.57 18.65 -3.00
C ASN A 301 -15.51 17.45 -3.28
N PHE A 302 -15.31 16.31 -2.61
CA PHE A 302 -16.18 15.16 -2.78
C PHE A 302 -17.44 15.31 -1.94
N SER A 303 -18.54 14.81 -2.48
CA SER A 303 -19.85 14.78 -1.82
C SER A 303 -20.09 13.42 -1.17
N LYS A 304 -19.87 12.33 -1.91
CA LYS A 304 -20.12 10.96 -1.46
C LYS A 304 -18.92 10.36 -0.73
N TYR A 305 -17.74 10.46 -1.35
CA TYR A 305 -16.51 9.83 -0.85
C TYR A 305 -15.66 10.75 0.05
N ARG A 306 -16.26 11.78 0.65
CA ARG A 306 -15.52 12.74 1.49
C ARG A 306 -14.90 12.07 2.71
N ASN A 307 -15.73 11.31 3.42
CA ASN A 307 -15.37 10.67 4.68
C ASN A 307 -15.06 9.19 4.43
N VAL A 308 -13.93 8.73 4.97
CA VAL A 308 -13.50 7.32 4.91
C VAL A 308 -13.54 6.65 6.29
N LEU A 309 -13.92 7.39 7.32
CA LEU A 309 -14.20 6.86 8.65
C LEU A 309 -15.69 6.94 8.94
N LYS A 310 -16.23 5.85 9.48
CA LYS A 310 -17.60 5.80 10.00
C LYS A 310 -17.56 5.99 11.51
N TYR A 311 -18.34 6.95 11.98
CA TYR A 311 -18.54 7.22 13.41
C TYR A 311 -19.93 6.76 13.82
N GLU A 312 -19.98 5.76 14.70
CA GLU A 312 -21.24 5.16 15.20
C GLU A 312 -21.48 5.52 16.68
N GLY A 313 -20.75 6.50 17.22
CA GLY A 313 -20.84 6.97 18.59
C GLY A 313 -19.60 6.66 19.44
N PRO A 314 -19.54 7.17 20.68
CA PRO A 314 -18.31 7.14 21.51
C PRO A 314 -17.96 5.76 22.06
N HIS A 315 -18.89 4.79 22.00
CA HIS A 315 -18.68 3.43 22.49
C HIS A 315 -18.23 2.44 21.40
N GLN A 316 -18.16 2.89 20.14
CA GLN A 316 -17.69 2.10 19.02
C GLN A 316 -16.41 2.73 18.45
N PRO A 317 -15.37 1.95 18.12
CA PRO A 317 -14.21 2.49 17.44
C PRO A 317 -14.62 3.04 16.06
N LEU A 318 -13.89 4.04 15.58
CA LEU A 318 -14.02 4.48 14.20
C LEU A 318 -13.71 3.32 13.25
N VAL A 319 -14.59 3.08 12.28
CA VAL A 319 -14.41 2.02 11.29
C VAL A 319 -13.95 2.64 9.98
N TYR A 320 -12.78 2.21 9.49
CA TYR A 320 -12.29 2.62 8.18
C TYR A 320 -13.07 1.92 7.06
N ASN A 321 -13.70 2.73 6.23
CA ASN A 321 -14.36 2.38 4.98
C ASN A 321 -13.75 3.24 3.87
N GLY A 322 -12.61 2.79 3.34
CA GLY A 322 -11.79 3.54 2.39
C GLY A 322 -12.52 3.98 1.14
N LEU A 323 -11.94 4.96 0.44
CA LEU A 323 -12.46 5.47 -0.82
C LEU A 323 -12.58 4.36 -1.88
N LEU A 324 -11.59 3.46 -1.94
CA LEU A 324 -11.64 2.33 -2.87
C LEU A 324 -12.80 1.37 -2.53
N ASP A 325 -13.08 1.11 -1.25
CA ASP A 325 -14.22 0.28 -0.82
C ASP A 325 -15.56 0.89 -1.22
N GLN A 326 -15.71 2.19 -0.99
CA GLN A 326 -16.92 2.92 -1.35
C GLN A 326 -17.14 2.92 -2.87
N LEU A 327 -16.08 3.18 -3.64
CA LEU A 327 -16.13 3.16 -5.10
C LEU A 327 -16.46 1.77 -5.64
N LEU A 328 -15.79 0.72 -5.15
CA LEU A 328 -16.05 -0.66 -5.59
C LEU A 328 -17.47 -1.10 -5.27
N THR A 329 -18.01 -0.69 -4.11
CA THR A 329 -19.41 -0.93 -3.74
C THR A 329 -20.34 -0.35 -4.80
N ASP A 330 -20.16 0.92 -5.18
CA ASP A 330 -21.03 1.58 -6.17
C ASP A 330 -20.85 1.03 -7.59
N LEU A 331 -19.62 0.70 -7.99
CA LEU A 331 -19.33 0.13 -9.32
C LEU A 331 -19.95 -1.26 -9.51
N THR A 332 -20.12 -2.00 -8.42
CA THR A 332 -20.64 -3.38 -8.43
C THR A 332 -22.09 -3.47 -7.95
N ASP A 333 -22.71 -2.36 -7.58
CA ASP A 333 -24.11 -2.33 -7.16
C ASP A 333 -25.04 -2.56 -8.37
N PRO A 334 -25.96 -3.55 -8.32
CA PRO A 334 -26.91 -3.83 -9.40
C PRO A 334 -27.89 -2.69 -9.66
N HIS A 335 -28.14 -1.81 -8.69
CA HIS A 335 -28.99 -0.62 -8.82
C HIS A 335 -28.29 0.55 -9.52
N LYS A 336 -26.98 0.45 -9.77
CA LYS A 336 -26.18 1.46 -10.50
C LYS A 336 -26.35 2.87 -9.92
N PRO A 337 -26.05 3.07 -8.62
CA PRO A 337 -26.20 4.36 -7.99
C PRO A 337 -25.30 5.40 -8.68
N PRO A 338 -25.67 6.69 -8.71
CA PRO A 338 -24.82 7.72 -9.29
C PRO A 338 -23.47 7.79 -8.57
N ILE A 339 -22.41 8.01 -9.35
CA ILE A 339 -21.03 8.18 -8.90
C ILE A 339 -20.55 9.58 -9.31
N PRO A 340 -20.95 10.65 -8.59
CA PRO A 340 -20.74 12.02 -9.04
C PRO A 340 -19.26 12.43 -9.08
N GLU A 341 -18.42 11.84 -8.24
CA GLU A 341 -16.98 12.12 -8.21
C GLU A 341 -16.21 11.49 -9.38
N LEU A 342 -16.80 10.52 -10.08
CA LEU A 342 -16.15 9.81 -11.18
C LEU A 342 -16.40 10.53 -12.50
N VAL A 343 -15.39 11.26 -12.97
CA VAL A 343 -15.49 12.10 -14.16
C VAL A 343 -15.30 11.26 -15.41
N HIS A 344 -16.30 11.22 -16.28
CA HIS A 344 -16.19 10.60 -17.60
C HIS A 344 -15.48 11.52 -18.59
N LYS A 345 -14.49 10.96 -19.27
CA LYS A 345 -13.74 11.60 -20.34
C LYS A 345 -14.32 11.15 -21.67
N SER A 346 -15.07 12.07 -22.28
CA SER A 346 -15.55 11.94 -23.65
C SER A 346 -15.19 13.22 -24.38
N GLN A 347 -14.72 13.09 -25.63
CA GLN A 347 -14.35 14.25 -26.42
C GLN A 347 -15.47 15.29 -26.47
N GLY A 348 -15.08 16.52 -26.14
CA GLY A 348 -15.90 17.72 -26.29
C GLY A 348 -15.14 18.97 -25.87
N LEU A 349 -13.95 19.21 -26.44
CA LEU A 349 -13.16 20.43 -26.19
C LEU A 349 -13.91 21.74 -26.58
N PHE A 350 -15.10 21.65 -27.19
CA PHE A 350 -16.02 22.77 -27.38
C PHE A 350 -17.48 22.27 -27.32
N ARG A 351 -18.02 22.08 -26.11
CA ARG A 351 -19.47 22.17 -25.88
C ARG A 351 -19.74 22.95 -24.59
N SER A 352 -19.40 24.24 -24.65
CA SER A 352 -20.06 25.26 -23.84
C SER A 352 -21.58 25.14 -24.07
N GLY A 353 -22.34 24.89 -23.00
CA GLY A 353 -23.78 25.16 -22.93
C GLY A 353 -24.78 24.00 -23.08
N PHE A 354 -24.50 22.92 -23.81
CA PHE A 354 -25.57 21.97 -24.21
C PHE A 354 -25.28 20.46 -24.05
N SER A 355 -24.16 20.03 -23.47
CA SER A 355 -23.84 18.59 -23.33
C SER A 355 -24.59 17.85 -22.20
N LYS A 356 -25.41 18.55 -21.40
CA LYS A 356 -26.16 17.97 -20.27
C LYS A 356 -27.28 16.98 -20.67
N LEU A 357 -27.48 16.71 -21.97
CA LEU A 357 -28.59 15.88 -22.45
C LEU A 357 -28.21 14.48 -22.95
N LEU A 358 -26.93 14.09 -22.96
CA LEU A 358 -26.54 12.71 -23.24
C LEU A 358 -26.28 12.01 -21.91
N SER A 359 -27.16 11.08 -21.55
CA SER A 359 -26.95 10.17 -20.41
C SER A 359 -25.61 9.46 -20.62
N SER A 360 -24.59 9.80 -19.84
CA SER A 360 -23.36 9.01 -19.79
C SER A 360 -23.73 7.59 -19.37
N SER A 361 -23.23 6.58 -20.09
CA SER A 361 -23.34 5.19 -19.64
C SER A 361 -22.81 5.09 -18.23
N HIS A 362 -23.45 4.26 -17.40
CA HIS A 362 -22.89 3.98 -16.10
C HIS A 362 -21.63 3.12 -16.34
N PRO A 363 -20.52 3.30 -15.60
CA PRO A 363 -19.33 2.46 -15.75
C PRO A 363 -19.66 0.96 -15.74
N SER A 364 -20.62 0.57 -14.88
CA SER A 364 -21.14 -0.79 -14.73
C SER A 364 -21.95 -1.32 -15.94
N ASP A 365 -22.12 -0.57 -17.02
CA ASP A 365 -22.64 -1.09 -18.28
C ASP A 365 -21.58 -1.92 -19.02
N ASN A 366 -20.31 -1.77 -18.67
CA ASN A 366 -19.19 -2.53 -19.23
C ASN A 366 -19.05 -3.92 -18.58
N GLN A 367 -18.48 -4.88 -19.33
CA GLN A 367 -18.17 -6.25 -18.86
C GLN A 367 -16.71 -6.42 -18.42
N THR A 368 -15.79 -5.67 -19.04
CA THR A 368 -14.35 -5.71 -18.75
C THR A 368 -13.88 -4.36 -18.23
N PHE A 369 -13.22 -4.40 -17.07
CA PHE A 369 -12.71 -3.23 -16.35
C PHE A 369 -11.18 -3.23 -16.30
N PHE A 370 -10.61 -2.04 -16.41
CA PHE A 370 -9.23 -1.75 -16.08
C PHE A 370 -9.24 -0.72 -14.95
N LEU A 371 -8.93 -1.15 -13.72
CA LEU A 371 -8.78 -0.25 -12.58
C LEU A 371 -7.30 0.06 -12.43
N PHE A 372 -6.91 1.30 -12.68
CA PHE A 372 -5.52 1.72 -12.62
C PHE A 372 -5.32 2.74 -11.48
N ILE A 373 -4.55 2.35 -10.47
CA ILE A 373 -4.26 3.19 -9.32
C ILE A 373 -2.94 3.93 -9.56
N ILE A 374 -3.01 5.25 -9.57
CA ILE A 374 -1.84 6.11 -9.78
C ILE A 374 -1.26 6.50 -8.43
N GLY A 375 -0.03 6.06 -8.16
CA GLY A 375 0.68 6.30 -6.91
C GLY A 375 0.79 5.08 -5.99
N GLY A 376 0.38 3.90 -6.45
CA GLY A 376 0.61 2.64 -5.74
C GLY A 376 -0.66 1.90 -5.30
N VAL A 377 -0.57 0.57 -5.27
CA VAL A 377 -1.61 -0.35 -4.79
C VAL A 377 -0.99 -1.38 -3.87
N SER A 378 -1.75 -1.88 -2.89
CA SER A 378 -1.31 -3.03 -2.08
C SER A 378 -1.83 -4.37 -2.64
N GLY A 379 -1.26 -5.47 -2.19
CA GLY A 379 -1.75 -6.82 -2.42
C GLY A 379 -3.16 -7.01 -1.85
N GLN A 380 -3.44 -6.49 -0.65
CA GLN A 380 -4.79 -6.56 -0.08
C GLN A 380 -5.83 -5.81 -0.93
N GLU A 381 -5.52 -4.62 -1.42
CA GLU A 381 -6.41 -3.88 -2.32
C GLU A 381 -6.62 -4.62 -3.63
N THR A 382 -5.56 -5.20 -4.20
CA THR A 382 -5.63 -6.01 -5.43
C THR A 382 -6.58 -7.19 -5.26
N ARG A 383 -6.41 -8.00 -4.19
CA ARG A 383 -7.31 -9.10 -3.84
C ARG A 383 -8.75 -8.62 -3.72
N LYS A 384 -8.96 -7.52 -3.00
CA LYS A 384 -10.28 -6.95 -2.75
C LYS A 384 -10.97 -6.53 -4.05
N ILE A 385 -10.28 -5.82 -4.95
CA ILE A 385 -10.82 -5.44 -6.27
C ILE A 385 -11.29 -6.69 -7.03
N ILE A 386 -10.44 -7.72 -7.11
CA ILE A 386 -10.77 -8.98 -7.80
C ILE A 386 -12.01 -9.63 -7.18
N GLU A 387 -12.12 -9.68 -5.86
CA GLU A 387 -13.27 -10.24 -5.15
C GLU A 387 -14.59 -9.49 -5.43
N TYR A 388 -14.57 -8.15 -5.47
CA TYR A 388 -15.74 -7.34 -5.80
C TYR A 388 -16.26 -7.64 -7.22
N PHE A 389 -15.38 -7.65 -8.21
CA PHE A 389 -15.77 -7.91 -9.60
C PHE A 389 -16.16 -9.38 -9.85
N LYS A 390 -15.52 -10.32 -9.14
CA LYS A 390 -15.90 -11.74 -9.18
C LYS A 390 -17.34 -11.97 -8.73
N LYS A 391 -17.82 -11.27 -7.69
CA LYS A 391 -19.20 -11.37 -7.18
C LYS A 391 -20.25 -11.03 -8.23
N VAL A 392 -19.95 -10.06 -9.09
CA VAL A 392 -20.83 -9.59 -10.18
C VAL A 392 -20.52 -10.23 -11.53
N LYS A 393 -19.65 -11.25 -11.56
CA LYS A 393 -19.24 -12.01 -12.77
C LYS A 393 -18.69 -11.11 -13.89
N LYS A 394 -17.88 -10.12 -13.53
CA LYS A 394 -17.23 -9.21 -14.47
C LYS A 394 -15.72 -9.38 -14.45
N GLU A 395 -15.10 -9.11 -15.58
CA GLU A 395 -13.64 -9.17 -15.72
C GLU A 395 -13.02 -7.87 -15.21
N VAL A 396 -11.94 -7.98 -14.45
CA VAL A 396 -11.16 -6.83 -14.00
C VAL A 396 -9.67 -7.10 -14.18
N ILE A 397 -8.97 -6.10 -14.70
CA ILE A 397 -7.52 -6.01 -14.73
C ILE A 397 -7.14 -4.88 -13.78
N VAL A 398 -6.32 -5.20 -12.78
CA VAL A 398 -5.81 -4.23 -11.82
C VAL A 398 -4.43 -3.79 -12.29
N GLY A 399 -4.26 -2.48 -12.45
CA GLY A 399 -2.99 -1.86 -12.78
C GLY A 399 -2.61 -0.83 -11.72
N SER A 400 -1.31 -0.57 -11.60
CA SER A 400 -0.80 0.48 -10.72
C SER A 400 0.57 0.94 -11.23
N THR A 401 1.01 2.11 -10.77
CA THR A 401 2.39 2.58 -10.98
C THR A 401 3.42 1.74 -10.23
N CYS A 402 3.04 1.14 -9.10
CA CYS A 402 3.91 0.30 -8.26
C CYS A 402 3.08 -0.52 -7.24
N LEU A 403 3.72 -1.54 -6.65
CA LEU A 403 3.23 -2.19 -5.43
C LEU A 403 3.90 -1.55 -4.21
N VAL A 404 3.11 -1.14 -3.21
CA VAL A 404 3.59 -0.29 -2.13
C VAL A 404 3.38 -0.89 -0.74
N SER A 405 4.38 -0.69 0.11
CA SER A 405 4.29 -0.79 1.58
C SER A 405 4.06 0.60 2.19
N PRO A 406 3.72 0.70 3.49
CA PRO A 406 3.62 1.99 4.17
C PRO A 406 4.89 2.85 4.04
N SER A 407 6.07 2.22 4.09
CA SER A 407 7.36 2.90 3.97
C SER A 407 7.60 3.47 2.58
N ASP A 408 7.15 2.80 1.51
CA ASP A 408 7.28 3.34 0.14
C ASP A 408 6.35 4.54 -0.06
N VAL A 409 5.10 4.45 0.45
CA VAL A 409 4.16 5.56 0.37
C VAL A 409 4.70 6.76 1.15
N LEU A 410 5.25 6.53 2.35
CA LEU A 410 5.88 7.57 3.15
C LEU A 410 7.01 8.28 2.38
N SER A 411 7.96 7.49 1.84
CA SER A 411 9.11 8.01 1.10
C SER A 411 8.67 8.83 -0.13
N ASN A 412 7.75 8.28 -0.93
CA ASN A 412 7.24 8.92 -2.13
C ASN A 412 6.43 10.20 -1.84
N TYR A 413 5.60 10.18 -0.78
CA TYR A 413 4.70 11.29 -0.47
C TYR A 413 5.42 12.48 0.14
N LEU A 414 6.27 12.21 1.11
CA LEU A 414 7.06 13.23 1.79
C LEU A 414 8.24 13.69 0.92
N ASN A 415 8.78 12.83 0.05
CA ASN A 415 9.81 13.18 -0.94
C ASN A 415 11.01 13.90 -0.30
N PHE A 416 11.67 13.21 0.64
CA PHE A 416 12.80 13.73 1.39
C PHE A 416 14.05 13.98 0.55
N GLU A 417 14.14 13.38 -0.64
CA GLU A 417 15.26 13.59 -1.57
C GLU A 417 15.42 15.07 -1.97
N LYS A 418 14.37 15.88 -1.87
CA LYS A 418 14.46 17.34 -2.13
C LYS A 418 15.18 18.14 -1.03
N PHE A 419 15.41 17.53 0.13
CA PHE A 419 16.05 18.16 1.30
C PHE A 419 17.43 17.55 1.61
N CYS A 420 17.78 16.50 0.87
CA CYS A 420 19.12 15.92 0.83
C CYS A 420 19.86 16.66 -0.29
#